data_AF-A0A1R4HSM3-F1
#
_entry.id   AF-A0A1R4HSM3-F1
#
_cell.length_a   1.000
_cell.length_b   1.000
_cell.length_c   1.000
_cell.angle_alpha   90.00
_cell.angle_beta   90.00
_cell.angle_gamma   90.00
#
_symmetry.space_group_name_H-M   'P 1'
#
loop_
_entity.id
_entity.type
_entity.pdbx_description
1 polymer ?
#
loop_
_entity_poly.entity_id
_entity_poly.type
_entity_poly.pdbx_seq_one_letter_code
_entity_poly.pdbx_strand_id
1 'polypeptide(L)'
;MYPSTFTREPDSYGDVIAKGAFAKGIEHRRKHGIQLPGLFGHRMDDPDFYVARALEEGEDDHGWWVRGVFDLTSPKGPQVYNLVKSGLLRELSFAFEARSEGKVDLGGGRRANELRDLDVFEFSFVPVGANRDTSVVAIKNATRLVPGSRARALIHIAQLRM
;
A
#
# COMPACT_ATOMS: atom_id res chain seq x y z
N MET A 1 3.22 3.16 5.73
CA MET A 1 2.40 1.93 5.72
C MET A 1 3.05 0.93 4.76
N TYR A 2 2.76 -0.35 4.91
CA TYR A 2 3.31 -1.42 4.06
C TYR A 2 2.16 -2.15 3.36
N PRO A 3 1.85 -1.81 2.09
CA PRO A 3 0.87 -2.57 1.31
C PRO A 3 1.35 -3.97 0.94
N SER A 4 2.66 -4.23 1.01
CA SER A 4 3.26 -5.53 0.76
C SER A 4 4.52 -5.70 1.60
N THR A 5 4.74 -6.91 2.12
CA THR A 5 5.95 -7.30 2.86
C THR A 5 6.71 -8.40 2.12
N PHE A 6 8.01 -8.52 2.39
CA PHE A 6 8.88 -9.52 1.76
C PHE A 6 8.96 -10.82 2.58
N THR A 7 7.92 -11.13 3.33
CA THR A 7 7.84 -12.41 4.04
C THR A 7 7.83 -13.56 3.03
N ARG A 8 8.26 -14.72 3.50
CA ARG A 8 8.27 -15.96 2.71
C ARG A 8 7.07 -16.84 3.03
N GLU A 9 6.09 -16.30 3.75
CA GLU A 9 4.79 -16.94 3.92
C GLU A 9 3.94 -16.58 2.70
N PRO A 10 3.47 -17.56 1.90
CA PRO A 10 2.61 -17.28 0.78
C PRO A 10 1.33 -16.59 1.22
N ASP A 11 0.86 -15.62 0.43
CA ASP A 11 -0.41 -14.96 0.66
C ASP A 11 -1.61 -15.89 0.33
N SER A 12 -2.83 -15.36 0.42
CA SER A 12 -4.05 -16.15 0.13
C SER A 12 -4.14 -16.71 -1.29
N TYR A 13 -3.31 -16.21 -2.23
CA TYR A 13 -3.21 -16.69 -3.61
C TYR A 13 -2.00 -17.62 -3.83
N GLY A 14 -1.16 -17.79 -2.81
CA GLY A 14 0.06 -18.59 -2.88
C GLY A 14 1.27 -17.83 -3.40
N ASP A 15 1.22 -16.49 -3.37
CA ASP A 15 2.28 -15.61 -3.83
C ASP A 15 3.22 -15.18 -2.70
N VAL A 16 4.50 -15.07 -3.02
CA VAL A 16 5.51 -14.36 -2.22
C VAL A 16 6.17 -13.30 -3.08
N ILE A 17 6.65 -12.23 -2.46
CA ILE A 17 7.28 -11.13 -3.20
C ILE A 17 8.80 -11.20 -3.06
N ALA A 18 9.51 -11.09 -4.18
CA ALA A 18 10.95 -10.92 -4.17
C ALA A 18 11.33 -9.48 -3.80
N LYS A 19 12.41 -9.30 -3.03
CA LYS A 19 12.98 -7.98 -2.81
C LYS A 19 13.37 -7.34 -4.16
N GLY A 20 13.00 -6.09 -4.37
CA GLY A 20 13.25 -5.39 -5.63
C GLY A 20 12.12 -5.50 -6.65
N ALA A 21 11.06 -6.26 -6.36
CA ALA A 21 9.94 -6.45 -7.29
C ALA A 21 9.21 -5.15 -7.64
N PHE A 22 9.27 -4.13 -6.78
CA PHE A 22 8.60 -2.84 -7.01
C PHE A 22 9.54 -1.76 -7.56
N ALA A 23 10.86 -1.96 -7.51
CA ALA A 23 11.87 -0.93 -7.77
C ALA A 23 11.67 -0.23 -9.13
N LYS A 24 11.46 -0.99 -10.21
CA LYS A 24 11.27 -0.45 -11.56
C LYS A 24 10.00 0.40 -11.67
N GLY A 25 8.89 -0.08 -11.13
CA GLY A 25 7.61 0.64 -11.11
C GLY A 25 7.70 1.94 -10.31
N ILE A 26 8.36 1.91 -9.15
CA ILE A 26 8.61 3.09 -8.31
C ILE A 26 9.46 4.13 -9.06
N GLU A 27 10.55 3.70 -9.71
CA GLU A 27 11.41 4.59 -10.49
C GLU A 27 10.64 5.23 -11.66
N HIS A 28 9.87 4.44 -12.39
CA HIS A 28 9.02 4.94 -13.48
C HIS A 28 8.04 6.01 -12.98
N ARG A 29 7.26 5.70 -11.93
CA ARG A 29 6.30 6.68 -11.37
C ARG A 29 7.00 7.97 -10.92
N ARG A 30 8.15 7.86 -10.24
CA ARG A 30 8.95 9.01 -9.80
C ARG A 30 9.42 9.87 -10.97
N LYS A 31 9.98 9.25 -12.01
CA LYS A 31 10.50 9.96 -13.20
C LYS A 31 9.40 10.71 -13.95
N HIS A 32 8.19 10.15 -13.97
CA HIS A 32 7.05 10.71 -14.70
C HIS A 32 6.11 11.56 -13.82
N GLY A 33 6.43 11.77 -12.54
CA GLY A 33 5.59 12.55 -11.62
C GLY A 33 4.23 11.94 -11.34
N ILE A 34 4.09 10.62 -11.50
CA ILE A 34 2.84 9.88 -11.29
C ILE A 34 2.67 9.60 -9.79
N GLN A 35 1.53 9.97 -9.25
CA GLN A 35 1.16 9.64 -7.87
C GLN A 35 0.28 8.39 -7.85
N LEU A 36 0.71 7.37 -7.12
CA LEU A 36 -0.07 6.14 -6.97
C LEU A 36 -1.35 6.43 -6.16
N PRO A 37 -2.55 6.09 -6.68
CA PRO A 37 -3.79 6.32 -5.96
C PRO A 37 -3.94 5.32 -4.81
N GLY A 38 -4.59 5.80 -3.75
CA GLY A 38 -4.99 5.02 -2.60
C GLY A 38 -6.50 4.86 -2.56
N LEU A 39 -6.99 3.63 -2.62
CA LEU A 39 -8.43 3.34 -2.70
C LEU A 39 -8.96 2.64 -1.43
N PHE A 40 -10.26 2.41 -1.37
CA PHE A 40 -10.86 1.44 -0.46
C PHE A 40 -11.47 0.28 -1.24
N GLY A 41 -11.10 -0.94 -0.86
CA GLY A 41 -11.70 -2.17 -1.42
C GLY A 41 -11.49 -2.38 -2.92
N HIS A 42 -10.42 -1.85 -3.52
CA HIS A 42 -10.15 -1.94 -4.97
C HIS A 42 -11.28 -1.38 -5.87
N ARG A 43 -12.12 -0.47 -5.35
CA ARG A 43 -13.25 0.11 -6.09
C ARG A 43 -12.79 1.15 -7.12
N MET A 44 -12.09 0.68 -8.15
CA MET A 44 -11.62 1.52 -9.27
C MET A 44 -12.76 2.01 -10.17
N ASP A 45 -13.93 1.36 -10.08
CA ASP A 45 -15.15 1.66 -10.82
C ASP A 45 -15.91 2.89 -10.28
N ASP A 46 -15.58 3.35 -9.07
CA ASP A 46 -16.27 4.44 -8.40
C ASP A 46 -15.27 5.51 -7.91
N PRO A 47 -15.29 6.72 -8.50
CA PRO A 47 -14.30 7.77 -8.19
C PRO A 47 -14.35 8.24 -6.73
N ASP A 48 -15.46 8.04 -6.02
CA ASP A 48 -15.56 8.44 -4.61
C ASP A 48 -14.65 7.60 -3.69
N PHE A 49 -14.26 6.40 -4.13
CA PHE A 49 -13.40 5.50 -3.39
C PHE A 49 -11.90 5.76 -3.58
N TYR A 50 -11.50 6.76 -4.36
CA TYR A 50 -10.13 7.28 -4.42
C TYR A 50 -9.88 8.19 -3.22
N VAL A 51 -9.56 7.56 -2.08
CA VAL A 51 -9.56 8.19 -0.75
C VAL A 51 -8.20 8.67 -0.28
N ALA A 52 -7.11 8.29 -0.96
CA ALA A 52 -5.75 8.68 -0.62
C ALA A 52 -4.86 8.73 -1.86
N ARG A 53 -3.61 9.16 -1.67
CA ARG A 53 -2.54 9.04 -2.66
C ARG A 53 -1.18 8.89 -2.00
N ALA A 54 -0.25 8.26 -2.69
CA ALA A 54 1.15 8.23 -2.30
C ALA A 54 1.78 9.62 -2.45
N LEU A 55 2.50 10.07 -1.42
CA LEU A 55 3.43 11.21 -1.49
C LEU A 55 4.82 10.71 -1.84
N GLU A 56 5.22 9.59 -1.23
CA GLU A 56 6.47 8.89 -1.48
C GLU A 56 6.27 7.40 -1.31
N GLU A 57 7.16 6.63 -1.92
CA GLU A 57 7.22 5.18 -1.81
C GLU A 57 8.66 4.70 -2.05
N GLY A 58 8.93 3.49 -1.59
CA GLY A 58 10.23 2.83 -1.70
C GLY A 58 10.16 1.40 -1.18
N GLU A 59 11.29 0.70 -1.23
CA GLU A 59 11.45 -0.61 -0.61
C GLU A 59 12.47 -0.50 0.53
N ASP A 60 12.28 -1.32 1.56
CA ASP A 60 13.26 -1.57 2.61
C ASP A 60 13.36 -3.09 2.88
N ASP A 61 14.04 -3.50 3.95
CA ASP A 61 14.18 -4.92 4.26
C ASP A 61 12.86 -5.61 4.63
N HIS A 62 11.87 -4.85 5.10
CA HIS A 62 10.57 -5.36 5.50
C HIS A 62 9.62 -5.51 4.30
N GLY A 63 9.57 -4.52 3.42
CA GLY A 63 8.61 -4.53 2.31
C GLY A 63 8.61 -3.30 1.42
N TRP A 64 7.61 -3.24 0.55
CA TRP A 64 7.25 -2.01 -0.15
C TRP A 64 6.47 -1.11 0.80
N TRP A 65 7.02 0.09 1.02
CA TRP A 65 6.40 1.09 1.87
C TRP A 65 5.82 2.23 1.06
N VAL A 66 4.74 2.79 1.58
CA VAL A 66 4.10 4.00 1.07
C VAL A 66 3.93 5.01 2.20
N ARG A 67 4.33 6.26 1.93
CA ARG A 67 4.00 7.44 2.73
C ARG A 67 2.90 8.20 2.00
N GLY A 68 1.69 8.14 2.52
CA GLY A 68 0.49 8.62 1.84
C GLY A 68 -0.20 9.80 2.53
N VAL A 69 -1.26 10.28 1.91
CA VAL A 69 -2.16 11.30 2.47
C VAL A 69 -3.60 10.97 2.08
N PHE A 70 -4.51 11.05 3.04
CA PHE A 70 -5.95 10.94 2.76
C PHE A 70 -6.47 12.23 2.11
N ASP A 71 -7.37 12.07 1.13
CA ASP A 71 -8.17 13.16 0.60
C ASP A 71 -9.41 13.37 1.47
N LEU A 72 -9.31 14.27 2.45
CA LEU A 72 -10.45 14.58 3.32
C LEU A 72 -11.52 15.45 2.65
N THR A 73 -11.34 15.78 1.37
CA THR A 73 -12.34 16.50 0.57
C THR A 73 -13.18 15.58 -0.30
N SER A 74 -12.79 14.30 -0.46
CA SER A 74 -13.60 13.32 -1.19
C SER A 74 -14.77 12.80 -0.35
N PRO A 75 -15.86 12.32 -0.98
CA PRO A 75 -17.03 11.85 -0.23
C PRO A 75 -16.75 10.70 0.75
N LYS A 76 -15.81 9.81 0.42
CA LYS A 76 -15.46 8.66 1.29
C LYS A 76 -14.14 8.81 2.05
N GLY A 77 -13.30 9.78 1.69
CA GLY A 77 -11.99 9.98 2.31
C GLY A 77 -12.03 10.16 3.83
N PRO A 78 -12.87 11.05 4.39
CA PRO A 78 -13.02 11.20 5.83
C PRO A 78 -13.48 9.92 6.55
N GLN A 79 -14.38 9.15 5.94
CA GLN A 79 -14.89 7.90 6.51
C GLN A 79 -13.78 6.85 6.59
N VAL A 80 -13.05 6.62 5.49
CA VAL A 80 -11.96 5.64 5.47
C VAL A 80 -10.84 6.07 6.41
N TYR A 81 -10.46 7.35 6.42
CA TYR A 81 -9.50 7.88 7.39
C TYR A 81 -9.89 7.56 8.84
N ASN A 82 -11.15 7.76 9.21
CA ASN A 82 -11.61 7.49 10.57
C ASN A 82 -11.59 6.01 10.92
N LEU A 83 -11.95 5.13 9.98
CA LEU A 83 -11.88 3.67 10.14
C LEU A 83 -10.45 3.19 10.34
N VAL A 84 -9.51 3.75 9.57
CA VAL A 84 -8.09 3.39 9.71
C VAL A 84 -7.51 3.96 10.99
N LYS A 85 -7.85 5.21 11.33
CA LYS A 85 -7.40 5.87 12.56
C LYS A 85 -7.92 5.16 13.82
N SER A 86 -9.14 4.62 13.80
CA SER A 86 -9.70 3.87 14.92
C SER A 86 -9.20 2.42 15.00
N GLY A 87 -8.47 1.95 13.99
CA GLY A 87 -7.99 0.56 13.90
C GLY A 87 -9.04 -0.44 13.43
N LEU A 88 -10.26 0.01 13.07
CA LEU A 88 -11.28 -0.86 12.46
C LEU A 88 -10.86 -1.36 11.08
N LEU A 89 -10.05 -0.57 10.36
CA LEU A 89 -9.49 -0.94 9.07
C LEU A 89 -7.96 -0.86 9.14
N ARG A 90 -7.29 -2.02 9.16
CA ARG A 90 -5.85 -2.09 9.48
C ARG A 90 -4.98 -2.72 8.39
N GLU A 91 -5.61 -3.37 7.43
CA GLU A 91 -4.94 -4.15 6.39
C GLU A 91 -4.93 -3.41 5.06
N LEU A 92 -3.96 -3.77 4.23
CA LEU A 92 -3.76 -3.21 2.91
C LEU A 92 -3.70 -4.32 1.86
N SER A 93 -3.96 -3.92 0.63
CA SER A 93 -3.77 -4.73 -0.56
C SER A 93 -3.33 -3.80 -1.70
N PHE A 94 -3.02 -4.37 -2.86
CA PHE A 94 -2.65 -3.61 -4.04
C PHE A 94 -3.03 -4.39 -5.29
N ALA A 95 -3.50 -3.68 -6.32
CA ALA A 95 -3.72 -4.22 -7.65
C ALA A 95 -2.48 -4.01 -8.51
N PHE A 96 -2.12 -5.02 -9.28
CA PHE A 96 -0.90 -5.04 -10.07
C PHE A 96 -1.02 -5.90 -11.33
N GLU A 97 -0.04 -5.77 -12.21
CA GLU A 97 0.28 -6.71 -13.27
C GLU A 97 1.68 -7.29 -13.02
N ALA A 98 1.79 -8.62 -13.07
CA ALA A 98 3.08 -9.30 -12.97
C ALA A 98 3.82 -9.25 -14.31
N ARG A 99 4.94 -8.53 -14.36
CA ARG A 99 5.84 -8.48 -15.52
C ARG A 99 6.82 -9.65 -15.52
N SER A 100 7.14 -10.18 -14.35
CA SER A 100 7.96 -11.37 -14.18
C SER A 100 7.60 -12.10 -12.88
N GLU A 101 7.42 -13.41 -12.99
CA GLU A 101 7.13 -14.29 -11.86
C GLU A 101 7.63 -15.71 -12.14
N GLY A 102 7.63 -16.56 -11.12
CA GLY A 102 7.92 -17.98 -11.29
C GLY A 102 7.85 -18.79 -10.01
N LYS A 103 7.80 -20.11 -10.14
CA LYS A 103 7.78 -20.99 -8.96
C LYS A 103 9.10 -20.92 -8.20
N VAL A 104 8.99 -20.93 -6.87
CA VAL A 104 10.13 -20.96 -5.94
C VAL A 104 9.91 -22.03 -4.87
N ASP A 105 10.98 -22.69 -4.47
CA ASP A 105 10.99 -23.58 -3.30
C ASP A 105 11.28 -22.77 -2.05
N LEU A 106 10.44 -22.89 -1.03
CA LEU A 106 10.57 -22.17 0.25
C LEU A 106 11.24 -23.04 1.33
N GLY A 107 11.66 -24.25 0.98
CA GLY A 107 12.16 -25.26 1.90
C GLY A 107 11.03 -26.10 2.52
N GLY A 108 11.39 -27.28 3.04
CA GLY A 108 10.45 -28.16 3.72
C GLY A 108 9.31 -28.67 2.83
N GLY A 109 9.53 -28.76 1.51
CA GLY A 109 8.52 -29.19 0.54
C GLY A 109 7.46 -28.13 0.21
N ARG A 110 7.58 -26.91 0.77
CA ARG A 110 6.69 -25.79 0.47
C ARG A 110 7.13 -25.10 -0.81
N ARG A 111 6.18 -24.71 -1.64
CA ARG A 111 6.40 -23.96 -2.87
C ARG A 111 5.48 -22.75 -2.91
N ALA A 112 5.92 -21.70 -3.58
CA ALA A 112 5.13 -20.51 -3.85
C ALA A 112 5.28 -20.10 -5.31
N ASN A 113 4.40 -19.22 -5.76
CA ASN A 113 4.68 -18.36 -6.90
C ASN A 113 5.41 -17.12 -6.39
N GLU A 114 6.54 -16.76 -6.99
CA GLU A 114 7.33 -15.60 -6.60
C GLU A 114 7.17 -14.49 -7.62
N LEU A 115 6.63 -13.36 -7.17
CA LEU A 115 6.50 -12.14 -7.97
C LEU A 115 7.82 -11.37 -7.92
N ARG A 116 8.39 -11.09 -9.10
CA ARG A 116 9.77 -10.57 -9.24
C ARG A 116 9.85 -9.21 -9.91
N ASP A 117 8.83 -8.84 -10.68
CA ASP A 117 8.71 -7.53 -11.32
C ASP A 117 7.22 -7.19 -11.44
N LEU A 118 6.80 -6.12 -10.77
CA LEU A 118 5.40 -5.73 -10.62
C LEU A 118 5.18 -4.31 -11.12
N ASP A 119 4.16 -4.18 -11.97
CA ASP A 119 3.57 -2.88 -12.30
C ASP A 119 2.34 -2.67 -11.42
N VAL A 120 2.43 -1.72 -10.48
CA VAL A 120 1.39 -1.49 -9.47
C VAL A 120 0.47 -0.36 -9.91
N PHE A 121 -0.83 -0.62 -9.86
CA PHE A 121 -1.88 0.31 -10.27
C PHE A 121 -2.39 1.16 -9.11
N GLU A 122 -2.49 0.58 -7.92
CA GLU A 122 -2.98 1.26 -6.71
C GLU A 122 -2.58 0.52 -5.43
N PHE A 123 -2.78 1.17 -4.29
CA PHE A 123 -2.87 0.50 -2.99
C PHE A 123 -4.26 0.74 -2.40
N SER A 124 -4.81 -0.26 -1.72
CA SER A 124 -6.16 -0.18 -1.14
C SER A 124 -6.17 -0.47 0.34
N PHE A 125 -6.97 0.29 1.09
CA PHE A 125 -7.40 -0.10 2.43
C PHE A 125 -8.49 -1.15 2.32
N VAL A 126 -8.27 -2.31 2.95
CA VAL A 126 -9.17 -3.48 2.82
C VAL A 126 -9.46 -4.08 4.19
N PRO A 127 -10.66 -4.65 4.42
CA PRO A 127 -10.96 -5.36 5.66
C PRO A 127 -10.08 -6.60 5.87
N VAL A 128 -9.69 -7.25 4.77
CA VAL A 128 -8.89 -8.48 4.72
C VAL A 128 -7.95 -8.37 3.53
N GLY A 129 -6.64 -8.22 3.80
CA GLY A 129 -5.59 -8.26 2.79
C GLY A 129 -5.21 -9.70 2.42
N ALA A 130 -4.73 -9.88 1.19
CA ALA A 130 -4.19 -11.17 0.74
C ALA A 130 -2.97 -11.57 1.58
N ASN A 131 -2.04 -10.64 1.75
CA ASN A 131 -0.95 -10.73 2.70
C ASN A 131 -1.41 -10.18 4.06
N ARG A 132 -1.42 -11.04 5.07
CA ARG A 132 -1.92 -10.73 6.43
C ARG A 132 -0.90 -9.99 7.31
N ASP A 133 0.32 -9.81 6.82
CA ASP A 133 1.41 -9.09 7.48
C ASP A 133 1.49 -7.61 7.04
N THR A 134 0.55 -7.16 6.19
CA THR A 134 0.42 -5.75 5.83
C THR A 134 -0.02 -4.92 7.03
N SER A 135 0.42 -3.65 7.08
CA SER A 135 0.11 -2.79 8.22
C SER A 135 0.01 -1.30 7.90
N VAL A 136 -0.94 -0.65 8.56
CA VAL A 136 -0.97 0.82 8.70
C VAL A 136 -0.29 1.20 10.01
N VAL A 137 0.97 1.65 9.91
CA VAL A 137 1.86 1.77 11.08
C VAL A 137 1.61 3.05 11.92
N ALA A 138 1.23 4.18 11.31
CA ALA A 138 0.89 5.40 12.06
C ALA A 138 0.09 6.42 11.25
N ILE A 139 -0.91 7.04 11.89
CA ILE A 139 -1.68 8.17 11.36
C ILE A 139 -1.49 9.39 12.26
N LYS A 140 -0.99 10.50 11.71
CA LYS A 140 -0.92 11.78 12.43
C LYS A 140 -2.17 12.62 12.15
N ASN A 141 -2.61 13.35 13.17
CA ASN A 141 -3.76 14.25 13.07
C ASN A 141 -3.55 15.28 11.96
N ALA A 142 -4.64 15.58 11.25
CA ALA A 142 -4.70 16.68 10.30
C ALA A 142 -4.30 17.98 11.00
N THR A 143 -3.21 18.60 10.55
CA THR A 143 -2.88 19.98 10.95
C THR A 143 -3.44 20.88 9.85
N ARG A 144 -4.24 21.88 10.21
CA ARG A 144 -4.70 22.90 9.26
C ARG A 144 -3.48 23.72 8.85
N LEU A 145 -2.79 23.31 7.78
CA LEU A 145 -1.63 24.02 7.27
C LEU A 145 -2.13 25.30 6.59
N VAL A 146 -2.28 26.39 7.36
CA VAL A 146 -2.67 27.74 6.87
C VAL A 146 -4.18 27.89 6.54
N PRO A 147 -4.83 29.03 6.89
CA PRO A 147 -6.15 29.37 6.37
C PRO A 147 -6.14 29.39 4.83
N GLY A 148 -7.02 28.61 4.19
CA GLY A 148 -7.10 28.48 2.72
C GLY A 148 -6.52 27.19 2.13
N SER A 149 -5.90 26.31 2.94
CA SER A 149 -5.48 24.98 2.48
C SER A 149 -6.58 23.93 2.61
N ARG A 150 -6.56 22.94 1.71
CA ARG A 150 -7.39 21.73 1.82
C ARG A 150 -6.92 20.91 3.02
N ALA A 151 -7.86 20.51 3.89
CA ALA A 151 -7.57 19.62 5.01
C ALA A 151 -6.97 18.30 4.49
N ARG A 152 -5.85 17.87 5.08
CA ARG A 152 -5.11 16.66 4.70
C ARG A 152 -4.70 15.91 5.97
N ALA A 153 -4.86 14.60 5.97
CA ALA A 153 -4.32 13.73 7.02
C ALA A 153 -3.18 12.87 6.48
N LEU A 154 -2.02 12.94 7.11
CA LEU A 154 -0.80 12.27 6.67
C LEU A 154 -0.72 10.84 7.25
N ILE A 155 -0.35 9.91 6.39
CA ILE A 155 -0.03 8.53 6.73
C ILE A 155 1.49 8.44 6.80
N HIS A 156 2.03 8.04 7.94
CA HIS A 156 3.48 7.87 8.12
C HIS A 156 3.86 6.40 8.20
N ILE A 157 5.15 6.15 7.96
CA ILE A 157 5.81 4.94 8.41
C ILE A 157 6.30 5.27 9.82
N ALA A 158 5.84 4.56 10.84
CA ALA A 158 6.59 4.58 12.09
C ALA A 158 7.81 3.71 11.85
N GLN A 159 9.01 4.23 12.15
CA GLN A 159 10.18 3.35 12.26
C GLN A 159 9.85 2.35 13.37
N LEU A 160 9.57 1.10 13.00
CA LEU A 160 9.58 -0.01 13.95
C LEU A 160 10.99 -0.02 14.53
N ARG A 161 11.11 0.30 15.83
CA ARG A 161 12.39 0.10 16.52
C ARG A 161 12.67 -1.39 16.49
N MET A 162 13.77 -1.75 15.80
CA MET A 162 14.38 -3.07 15.87
C MET A 162 14.72 -3.45 17.31
#